data_AF-A0A3R9R037-F1
#
_entry.id   AF-A0A3R9R037-F1
#
_cell.length_a   1.000
_cell.length_b   1.000
_cell.length_c   1.000
_cell.angle_alpha   90.00
_cell.angle_beta   90.00
_cell.angle_gamma   90.00
#
_symmetry.space_group_name_H-M   'P 1'
#
loop_
_entity.id
_entity.type
_entity.pdbx_description
1 polymer ?
#
loop_
_entity_poly.entity_id
_entity_poly.type
_entity_poly.pdbx_seq_one_letter_code
_entity_poly.pdbx_strand_id
1 'polypeptide(L)'
;MLFEFMDFGDFAGWYAELGKLKIFWAKPVKSISLLSEEKKIIGVRWIIRGKIRDAVLFSEMRGINLEDYRGSTKILIVPETSPVDLSLVDARSVLYFWDVNSRILEPNEDVEIKAYSEWGEGEMEKFKGIHKLSWGFFVQPRQQDHLILLAFLESSPVGMAYLNVNNFNIDCGIHVMRPYWRRRIGTALLAEILRLAKSMGAHRISVVRVFRSVKGTAGDMRAVEFYRANNPCVKMSVYRIKS
;
A
#
# COMPACT_ATOMS: atom_id res chain seq x y z
N MET A 1 9.31 -9.60 -11.98
CA MET A 1 9.24 -9.23 -10.55
C MET A 1 7.89 -8.63 -10.15
N LEU A 2 7.36 -7.59 -10.81
CA LEU A 2 5.93 -7.23 -10.66
C LEU A 2 5.07 -7.92 -11.74
N PHE A 3 5.49 -7.84 -13.01
CA PHE A 3 4.80 -8.49 -14.14
C PHE A 3 5.01 -10.01 -14.25
N GLU A 4 5.88 -10.58 -13.41
CA GLU A 4 5.93 -12.04 -13.21
C GLU A 4 4.93 -12.47 -12.13
N PHE A 5 4.42 -11.53 -11.34
CA PHE A 5 3.49 -11.78 -10.25
C PHE A 5 2.05 -11.48 -10.68
N MET A 6 1.83 -10.49 -11.54
CA MET A 6 0.52 -10.11 -12.08
C MET A 6 0.65 -9.70 -13.54
N ASP A 7 -0.36 -10.00 -14.37
CA ASP A 7 -0.36 -9.50 -15.74
C ASP A 7 -0.65 -7.98 -15.81
N PHE A 8 -0.54 -7.41 -17.00
CA PHE A 8 -0.77 -5.99 -17.20
C PHE A 8 -2.21 -5.55 -16.88
N GLY A 9 -3.21 -6.36 -17.21
CA GLY A 9 -4.62 -6.05 -16.96
C GLY A 9 -4.92 -6.00 -15.47
N ASP A 10 -4.47 -7.03 -14.73
CA ASP A 10 -4.51 -7.09 -13.27
C ASP A 10 -3.82 -5.87 -12.65
N PHE A 11 -2.61 -5.53 -13.14
CA PHE A 11 -1.87 -4.37 -12.63
C PHE A 11 -2.61 -3.07 -12.89
N ALA A 12 -3.13 -2.88 -14.10
CA ALA A 12 -3.84 -1.66 -14.50
C ALA A 12 -5.09 -1.46 -13.64
N GLY A 13 -5.88 -2.51 -13.41
CA GLY A 13 -7.06 -2.47 -12.53
C GLY A 13 -6.68 -2.15 -11.08
N TRP A 14 -5.72 -2.88 -10.53
CA TRP A 14 -5.22 -2.65 -9.17
C TRP A 14 -4.69 -1.22 -8.97
N TYR A 15 -3.90 -0.73 -9.92
CA TYR A 15 -3.26 0.57 -9.87
C TYR A 15 -4.25 1.72 -10.05
N ALA A 16 -5.26 1.55 -10.90
CA ALA A 16 -6.32 2.55 -11.08
C ALA A 16 -7.08 2.79 -9.76
N GLU A 17 -7.43 1.70 -9.06
CA GLU A 17 -8.07 1.76 -7.73
C GLU A 17 -7.15 2.35 -6.66
N LEU A 18 -5.86 2.00 -6.70
CA LEU A 18 -4.83 2.60 -5.82
C LEU A 18 -4.74 4.12 -6.00
N GLY A 19 -5.07 4.64 -7.19
CA GLY A 19 -5.11 6.06 -7.50
C GLY A 19 -6.01 6.89 -6.58
N LYS A 20 -7.02 6.27 -5.93
CA LYS A 20 -7.87 6.92 -4.92
C LYS A 20 -7.10 7.36 -3.67
N LEU A 21 -5.93 6.76 -3.39
CA LEU A 21 -5.03 7.18 -2.30
C LEU A 21 -4.32 8.50 -2.55
N LYS A 22 -4.23 8.96 -3.81
CA LYS A 22 -3.62 10.24 -4.21
C LYS A 22 -2.18 10.43 -3.69
N ILE A 23 -1.39 9.36 -3.73
CA ILE A 23 0.03 9.37 -3.36
C ILE A 23 0.92 9.81 -4.53
N PHE A 24 2.21 10.02 -4.29
CA PHE A 24 3.10 10.64 -5.29
C PHE A 24 3.18 9.86 -6.62
N TRP A 25 2.98 8.54 -6.57
CA TRP A 25 3.08 7.63 -7.71
C TRP A 25 1.77 6.91 -8.06
N ALA A 26 0.66 7.19 -7.37
CA ALA A 26 -0.66 6.65 -7.70
C ALA A 26 -1.72 7.72 -7.44
N LYS A 27 -2.31 8.21 -8.53
CA LYS A 27 -3.29 9.30 -8.55
C LYS A 27 -4.47 8.87 -9.43
N PRO A 28 -5.63 9.55 -9.36
CA PRO A 28 -6.77 9.22 -10.22
C PRO A 28 -6.36 9.14 -11.68
N VAL A 29 -6.71 8.03 -12.33
CA VAL A 29 -6.21 7.67 -13.65
C VAL A 29 -7.21 8.08 -14.73
N LYS A 30 -6.72 8.64 -15.84
CA LYS A 30 -7.46 8.83 -17.09
C LYS A 30 -7.28 7.65 -18.03
N SER A 31 -6.05 7.15 -18.16
CA SER A 31 -5.71 5.98 -18.97
C SER A 31 -4.39 5.36 -18.52
N ILE A 32 -4.23 4.06 -18.77
CA ILE A 32 -3.01 3.27 -18.57
C ILE A 32 -2.71 2.57 -19.88
N SER A 33 -1.46 2.58 -20.32
CA SER A 33 -1.03 1.89 -21.54
C SER A 33 0.31 1.20 -21.33
N LEU A 34 0.48 0.03 -21.94
CA LEU A 34 1.76 -0.65 -22.01
C LEU A 34 2.58 0.01 -23.13
N LEU A 35 3.67 0.69 -22.78
CA LEU A 35 4.54 1.37 -23.75
C LEU A 35 5.61 0.42 -24.30
N SER A 36 6.06 -0.53 -23.49
CA SER A 36 6.97 -1.59 -23.91
C SER A 36 6.81 -2.79 -22.98
N GLU A 37 6.46 -3.95 -23.55
CA GLU A 37 6.37 -5.20 -22.82
C GLU A 37 7.76 -5.72 -22.41
N GLU A 38 8.69 -5.73 -23.36
CA GLU A 38 10.08 -6.16 -23.16
C GLU A 38 10.77 -5.37 -22.04
N LYS A 39 10.67 -4.03 -22.10
CA LYS A 39 11.26 -3.14 -21.09
C LYS A 39 10.35 -2.92 -19.88
N LYS A 40 9.15 -3.54 -19.86
CA LYS A 40 8.15 -3.44 -18.79
C LYS A 40 7.87 -1.98 -18.39
N ILE A 41 7.57 -1.15 -19.39
CA ILE A 41 7.31 0.29 -19.25
C ILE A 41 5.81 0.55 -19.38
N ILE A 42 5.25 1.22 -18.38
CA ILE A 42 3.83 1.60 -18.38
C ILE A 42 3.70 3.11 -18.44
N GLY A 43 2.91 3.58 -19.39
CA GLY A 43 2.45 4.96 -19.48
C GLY A 43 1.17 5.14 -18.69
N VAL A 44 1.10 6.21 -17.91
CA VAL A 44 -0.09 6.56 -17.14
C VAL A 44 -0.42 8.03 -17.35
N ARG A 45 -1.69 8.32 -17.60
CA ARG A 45 -2.20 9.69 -17.63
C ARG A 45 -3.01 9.93 -16.37
N TRP A 46 -2.53 10.77 -15.47
CA TRP A 46 -3.22 11.13 -14.23
C TRP A 46 -4.13 12.34 -14.40
N ILE A 47 -5.25 12.35 -13.69
CA ILE A 47 -6.12 13.52 -13.51
C ILE A 47 -5.72 14.21 -12.21
N ILE A 48 -5.08 15.37 -12.32
CA ILE A 48 -4.59 16.16 -11.18
C ILE A 48 -5.22 17.55 -11.25
N ARG A 49 -6.14 17.84 -10.32
CA ARG A 49 -6.85 19.14 -10.25
C ARG A 49 -7.45 19.54 -11.60
N GLY A 50 -8.10 18.58 -12.27
CA GLY A 50 -8.73 18.76 -13.58
C GLY A 50 -7.77 18.76 -14.79
N LYS A 51 -6.45 18.72 -14.58
CA LYS A 51 -5.45 18.66 -15.66
C LYS A 51 -4.92 17.25 -15.86
N ILE A 52 -4.66 16.88 -17.11
CA ILE A 52 -3.98 15.63 -17.43
C ILE A 52 -2.47 15.82 -17.26
N ARG A 53 -1.83 14.90 -16.55
CA ARG A 53 -0.37 14.86 -16.38
C ARG A 53 0.13 13.46 -16.70
N ASP A 54 1.14 13.39 -17.55
CA ASP A 54 1.73 12.12 -17.96
C ASP A 54 2.78 11.65 -16.93
N ALA A 55 2.78 10.34 -16.71
CA ALA A 55 3.71 9.64 -15.86
C ALA A 55 4.13 8.33 -16.53
N VAL A 56 5.34 7.89 -16.21
CA VAL A 56 5.90 6.64 -16.73
C VAL A 56 6.42 5.84 -15.56
N LEU A 57 6.02 4.57 -15.52
CA LEU A 57 6.39 3.60 -14.50
C LEU A 57 7.38 2.61 -15.13
N PHE A 58 8.54 2.51 -14.51
CA PHE A 58 9.63 1.62 -14.91
C PHE A 58 9.77 0.50 -13.89
N SER A 59 9.94 -0.73 -14.34
CA SER A 59 10.30 -1.85 -13.43
C SER A 59 11.80 -2.15 -13.36
N GLU A 60 12.59 -1.53 -14.24
CA GLU A 60 14.05 -1.59 -14.30
C GLU A 60 14.57 -0.30 -14.97
N MET A 61 15.80 0.13 -14.68
CA MET A 61 16.42 1.30 -15.34
C MET A 61 17.41 0.96 -16.46
N ARG A 62 17.88 -0.29 -16.55
CA ARG A 62 18.87 -0.68 -17.55
C ARG A 62 18.32 -0.50 -18.96
N GLY A 63 19.07 0.20 -19.81
CA GLY A 63 18.71 0.42 -21.21
C GLY A 63 17.53 1.39 -21.42
N ILE A 64 17.15 2.16 -20.40
CA ILE A 64 16.13 3.20 -20.50
C ILE A 64 16.81 4.57 -20.60
N ASN A 65 16.55 5.28 -21.70
CA ASN A 65 16.93 6.68 -21.82
C ASN A 65 15.83 7.54 -21.19
N LEU A 66 16.12 8.19 -20.06
CA LEU A 66 15.13 9.02 -19.35
C LEU A 66 14.74 10.28 -20.12
N GLU A 67 15.54 10.70 -21.10
CA GLU A 67 15.25 11.83 -21.98
C GLU A 67 14.05 11.58 -22.90
N ASP A 68 13.81 10.32 -23.29
CA ASP A 68 12.65 9.92 -24.09
C ASP A 68 11.32 10.25 -23.38
N TYR A 69 11.38 10.44 -22.05
CA TYR A 69 10.26 10.74 -21.18
C TYR A 69 10.41 12.12 -20.51
N ARG A 70 11.12 13.05 -21.15
CA ARG A 70 11.19 14.45 -20.73
C ARG A 70 9.78 15.03 -20.61
N GLY A 71 9.50 15.72 -19.51
CA GLY A 71 8.17 16.29 -19.21
C GLY A 71 7.18 15.35 -18.51
N SER A 72 7.44 14.03 -18.46
CA SER A 72 6.64 13.08 -17.68
C SER A 72 7.17 12.92 -16.25
N THR A 73 6.27 12.58 -15.31
CA THR A 73 6.70 12.12 -13.98
C THR A 73 7.27 10.71 -14.08
N LYS A 74 8.51 10.51 -13.62
CA LYS A 74 9.23 9.23 -13.74
C LYS A 74 9.17 8.46 -12.43
N ILE A 75 8.55 7.29 -12.45
CA ILE A 75 8.38 6.41 -11.28
C ILE A 75 9.18 5.13 -11.51
N LEU A 76 10.08 4.80 -10.58
CA LEU A 76 10.84 3.56 -10.61
C LEU A 76 10.29 2.58 -9.56
N ILE A 77 9.90 1.39 -9.98
CA ILE A 77 9.38 0.31 -9.12
C ILE A 77 10.36 -0.87 -9.22
N VAL A 78 11.22 -1.05 -8.24
CA VAL A 78 12.28 -2.06 -8.26
C VAL A 78 12.23 -2.93 -7.02
N PRO A 79 12.80 -4.15 -7.04
CA PRO A 79 12.95 -4.95 -5.82
C PRO A 79 13.60 -4.14 -4.72
N GLU A 80 13.15 -4.36 -3.50
CA GLU A 80 13.62 -3.63 -2.34
C GLU A 80 15.14 -3.74 -2.09
N THR A 81 15.75 -4.83 -2.57
CA THR A 81 17.19 -5.10 -2.51
C THR A 81 18.00 -4.42 -3.61
N SER A 82 17.35 -3.78 -4.58
CA SER A 82 18.04 -3.16 -5.71
C SER A 82 18.76 -1.89 -5.25
N PRO A 83 20.03 -1.70 -5.63
CA PRO A 83 20.74 -0.46 -5.33
C PRO A 83 20.11 0.69 -6.12
N VAL A 84 19.77 1.78 -5.42
CA VAL A 84 19.28 3.02 -6.02
C VAL A 84 20.02 4.19 -5.37
N ASP A 85 20.60 5.06 -6.19
CA ASP A 85 21.18 6.31 -5.70
C ASP A 85 20.05 7.25 -5.25
N LEU A 86 19.97 7.45 -3.93
CA LEU A 86 18.96 8.32 -3.32
C LEU A 86 19.16 9.80 -3.67
N SER A 87 20.33 10.19 -4.22
CA SER A 87 20.58 11.56 -4.69
C SER A 87 19.71 11.91 -5.91
N LEU A 88 19.32 10.91 -6.71
CA LEU A 88 18.57 11.07 -7.96
C LEU A 88 17.05 11.07 -7.77
N VAL A 89 16.56 10.90 -6.54
CA VAL A 89 15.13 10.73 -6.25
C VAL A 89 14.66 11.72 -5.19
N ASP A 90 13.38 12.11 -5.24
CA ASP A 90 12.79 13.07 -4.29
C ASP A 90 11.62 12.51 -3.48
N ALA A 91 11.15 11.30 -3.80
CA ALA A 91 10.13 10.58 -3.05
C ALA A 91 10.41 9.08 -3.03
N ARG A 92 9.98 8.43 -1.95
CA ARG A 92 10.12 6.98 -1.74
C ARG A 92 8.86 6.40 -1.12
N SER A 93 8.49 5.20 -1.55
CA SER A 93 7.57 4.30 -0.86
C SER A 93 8.05 2.86 -0.95
N VAL A 94 7.42 1.98 -0.20
CA VAL A 94 7.48 0.53 -0.43
C VAL A 94 6.12 0.01 -0.85
N LEU A 95 6.15 -1.11 -1.57
CA LEU A 95 5.00 -1.88 -1.99
C LEU A 95 5.27 -3.34 -1.66
N TYR A 96 4.36 -3.94 -0.88
CA TYR A 96 4.41 -5.35 -0.53
C TYR A 96 3.14 -6.06 -1.02
N PHE A 97 3.31 -7.30 -1.44
CA PHE A 97 2.20 -8.22 -1.69
C PHE A 97 2.37 -9.50 -0.87
N TRP A 98 1.22 -10.06 -0.48
CA TRP A 98 1.11 -11.40 0.07
C TRP A 98 0.15 -12.19 -0.80
N ASP A 99 0.48 -13.44 -1.07
CA ASP A 99 -0.53 -14.45 -1.43
C ASP A 99 -1.44 -14.66 -0.21
N VAL A 100 -2.74 -14.86 -0.42
CA VAL A 100 -3.69 -15.05 0.69
C VAL A 100 -3.41 -16.30 1.55
N ASN A 101 -2.57 -17.22 1.06
CA ASN A 101 -2.11 -18.40 1.78
C ASN A 101 -0.69 -18.23 2.36
N SER A 102 -0.13 -17.02 2.32
CA SER A 102 1.21 -16.75 2.85
C SER A 102 1.29 -17.09 4.34
N ARG A 103 2.37 -17.77 4.72
CA ARG A 103 2.71 -17.97 6.13
C ARG A 103 3.24 -16.64 6.69
N ILE A 104 2.50 -16.08 7.64
CA ILE A 104 2.90 -14.91 8.41
C ILE A 104 3.36 -15.34 9.82
N LEU A 105 3.76 -14.38 10.65
CA LEU A 105 4.05 -14.66 12.06
C LEU A 105 2.79 -15.15 12.79
N GLU A 106 2.96 -15.91 13.87
CA GLU A 106 1.79 -16.33 14.67
C GLU A 106 1.10 -15.09 15.25
N PRO A 107 -0.22 -14.93 14.99
CA PRO A 107 -1.00 -13.83 15.52
C PRO A 107 -1.17 -13.95 17.04
N ASN A 108 -1.57 -12.86 17.69
CA ASN A 108 -2.05 -12.93 19.06
C ASN A 108 -3.49 -13.45 19.05
N GLU A 109 -3.72 -14.62 19.63
CA GLU A 109 -5.03 -15.30 19.67
C GLU A 109 -6.03 -14.61 20.62
N ASP A 110 -5.55 -13.80 21.58
CA ASP A 110 -6.41 -13.03 22.48
C ASP A 110 -7.07 -11.82 21.79
N VAL A 111 -6.69 -11.53 20.55
CA VAL A 111 -7.19 -10.39 19.79
C VAL A 111 -8.46 -10.79 19.03
N GLU A 112 -9.60 -10.24 19.45
CA GLU A 112 -10.85 -10.34 18.72
C GLU A 112 -10.86 -9.32 17.57
N ILE A 113 -11.30 -9.72 16.37
CA ILE A 113 -11.39 -8.83 15.21
C ILE A 113 -12.83 -8.75 14.71
N LYS A 114 -13.33 -7.53 14.51
CA LYS A 114 -14.65 -7.26 13.93
C LYS A 114 -14.49 -6.52 12.61
N ALA A 115 -15.22 -6.95 11.60
CA ALA A 115 -15.25 -6.33 10.28
C ALA A 115 -16.53 -5.52 10.09
N TYR A 116 -16.39 -4.29 9.57
CA TYR A 116 -17.48 -3.35 9.34
C TYR A 116 -17.48 -2.89 7.89
N SER A 117 -18.55 -3.20 7.16
CA SER A 117 -18.84 -2.65 5.82
C SER A 117 -19.60 -1.32 5.88
N GLU A 118 -20.27 -1.08 7.01
CA GLU A 118 -21.03 0.12 7.32
C GLU A 118 -20.69 0.57 8.74
N TRP A 119 -20.70 1.88 8.96
CA TRP A 119 -20.33 2.48 10.25
C TRP A 119 -21.02 3.82 10.43
N GLY A 120 -21.35 4.15 11.69
CA GLY A 120 -21.92 5.44 12.05
C GLY A 120 -20.88 6.43 12.58
N GLU A 121 -21.36 7.55 13.11
CA GLU A 121 -20.51 8.57 13.75
C GLU A 121 -19.78 8.01 14.99
N GLY A 122 -20.42 7.13 15.76
CA GLY A 122 -19.84 6.51 16.95
C GLY A 122 -18.60 5.65 16.61
N GLU A 123 -18.67 4.84 15.55
CA GLU A 123 -17.52 4.08 15.05
C GLU A 123 -16.44 5.01 14.47
N MET A 124 -16.84 6.07 13.77
CA MET A 124 -15.92 7.04 13.18
C MET A 124 -15.01 7.69 14.22
N GLU A 125 -15.54 8.06 15.39
CA GLU A 125 -14.71 8.63 16.47
C GLU A 125 -13.74 7.59 17.07
N LYS A 126 -14.14 6.31 17.15
CA LYS A 126 -13.22 5.22 17.55
C LYS A 126 -12.08 5.08 16.54
N PHE A 127 -12.38 5.07 15.24
CA PHE A 127 -11.39 4.97 14.16
C PHE A 127 -10.35 6.09 14.25
N LYS A 128 -10.84 7.32 14.39
CA LYS A 128 -10.03 8.53 14.55
C LYS A 128 -9.14 8.49 15.80
N GLY A 129 -9.66 7.98 16.91
CA GLY A 129 -8.90 7.76 18.14
C GLY A 129 -7.70 6.83 17.92
N ILE A 130 -7.93 5.65 17.34
CA ILE A 130 -6.87 4.66 17.07
C ILE A 130 -5.79 5.23 16.15
N HIS A 131 -6.19 5.84 15.04
CA HIS A 131 -5.27 6.43 14.05
C HIS A 131 -4.37 7.51 14.66
N LYS A 132 -4.96 8.44 15.43
CA LYS A 132 -4.20 9.49 16.14
C LYS A 132 -3.22 8.89 17.16
N LEU A 133 -3.64 7.89 17.92
CA LEU A 133 -2.80 7.23 18.93
C LEU A 133 -1.77 6.25 18.34
N SER A 134 -1.92 5.86 17.06
CA SER A 134 -0.94 5.08 16.32
C SER A 134 0.14 5.99 15.71
N TRP A 135 -0.24 6.80 14.72
CA TRP A 135 0.71 7.56 13.89
C TRP A 135 0.50 9.08 13.90
N GLY A 136 -0.48 9.58 14.65
CA GLY A 136 -0.70 11.02 14.88
C GLY A 136 -1.54 11.72 13.81
N PHE A 137 -2.14 10.98 12.88
CA PHE A 137 -3.01 11.53 11.84
C PHE A 137 -4.19 10.59 11.59
N PHE A 138 -5.29 11.13 11.06
CA PHE A 138 -6.47 10.35 10.68
C PHE A 138 -6.72 10.49 9.17
N VAL A 139 -7.07 9.38 8.53
CA VAL A 139 -7.56 9.36 7.16
C VAL A 139 -8.93 8.73 7.21
N GLN A 140 -9.93 9.46 6.73
CA GLN A 140 -11.31 9.00 6.74
C GLN A 140 -11.45 7.79 5.80
N PRO A 141 -12.09 6.70 6.26
CA PRO A 141 -12.40 5.59 5.39
C PRO A 141 -13.45 6.00 4.36
N ARG A 142 -13.42 5.35 3.20
CA ARG A 142 -14.36 5.61 2.11
C ARG A 142 -15.43 4.54 2.14
N GLN A 143 -16.68 4.97 2.33
CA GLN A 143 -17.83 4.08 2.25
C GLN A 143 -17.87 3.42 0.87
N GLN A 144 -18.31 2.17 0.79
CA GLN A 144 -18.32 1.31 -0.41
C GLN A 144 -16.95 0.80 -0.88
N ASP A 145 -15.86 1.53 -0.65
CA ASP A 145 -14.51 1.07 -1.01
C ASP A 145 -13.87 0.22 0.11
N HIS A 146 -14.16 0.53 1.38
CA HIS A 146 -13.41 0.01 2.52
C HIS A 146 -14.24 -0.93 3.38
N LEU A 147 -13.66 -2.10 3.68
CA LEU A 147 -14.01 -2.93 4.83
C LEU A 147 -13.09 -2.56 5.99
N ILE A 148 -13.65 -2.15 7.13
CA ILE A 148 -12.88 -1.74 8.30
C ILE A 148 -12.73 -2.91 9.25
N LEU A 149 -11.50 -3.30 9.55
CA LEU A 149 -11.21 -4.29 10.58
C LEU A 149 -10.82 -3.55 11.85
N LEU A 150 -11.54 -3.80 12.94
CA LEU A 150 -11.20 -3.33 14.29
C LEU A 150 -10.69 -4.50 15.14
N ALA A 151 -9.51 -4.32 15.74
CA ALA A 151 -8.95 -5.24 16.71
C ALA A 151 -9.29 -4.81 18.13
N PHE A 152 -9.79 -5.75 18.92
CA PHE A 152 -10.11 -5.61 20.32
C PHE A 152 -9.18 -6.50 21.15
N LEU A 153 -8.75 -5.98 22.29
CA LEU A 153 -8.01 -6.73 23.29
C LEU A 153 -8.61 -6.40 24.65
N GLU A 154 -9.06 -7.42 25.38
CA GLU A 154 -9.80 -7.23 26.64
C GLU A 154 -10.99 -6.26 26.46
N SER A 155 -11.76 -6.44 25.38
CA SER A 155 -12.89 -5.58 24.95
C SER A 155 -12.54 -4.13 24.57
N SER A 156 -11.28 -3.72 24.66
CA SER A 156 -10.84 -2.37 24.28
C SER A 156 -10.41 -2.33 22.81
N PRO A 157 -10.84 -1.33 22.01
CA PRO A 157 -10.37 -1.19 20.63
C PRO A 157 -8.93 -0.67 20.61
N VAL A 158 -8.00 -1.44 20.03
CA VAL A 158 -6.55 -1.20 20.13
C VAL A 158 -5.83 -1.09 18.79
N GLY A 159 -6.47 -1.52 17.70
CA GLY A 159 -5.91 -1.47 16.36
C GLY A 159 -6.97 -1.52 15.27
N MET A 160 -6.59 -1.17 14.06
CA MET A 160 -7.46 -1.21 12.90
C MET A 160 -6.72 -1.26 11.56
N ALA A 161 -7.45 -1.61 10.51
CA ALA A 161 -6.98 -1.56 9.13
C ALA A 161 -8.15 -1.30 8.17
N TYR A 162 -7.85 -0.70 7.02
CA TYR A 162 -8.80 -0.54 5.92
C TYR A 162 -8.43 -1.50 4.79
N LEU A 163 -9.27 -2.50 4.54
CA LEU A 163 -9.14 -3.33 3.34
C LEU A 163 -9.95 -2.71 2.22
N ASN A 164 -9.28 -2.27 1.14
CA ASN A 164 -9.96 -1.83 -0.07
C ASN A 164 -10.49 -3.05 -0.82
N VAL A 165 -11.80 -3.18 -0.93
CA VAL A 165 -12.46 -4.37 -1.50
C VAL A 165 -12.34 -4.45 -3.02
N ASN A 166 -11.96 -3.35 -3.69
CA ASN A 166 -11.84 -3.30 -5.14
C ASN A 166 -10.47 -3.77 -5.66
N ASN A 167 -9.42 -3.67 -4.84
CA ASN A 167 -8.06 -4.07 -5.24
C ASN A 167 -7.26 -4.81 -4.16
N PHE A 168 -7.88 -5.10 -3.02
CA PHE A 168 -7.29 -5.78 -1.87
C PHE A 168 -6.01 -5.13 -1.33
N ASN A 169 -5.87 -3.81 -1.52
CA ASN A 169 -4.84 -3.03 -0.84
C ASN A 169 -5.28 -2.69 0.58
N ILE A 170 -4.37 -2.83 1.54
CA ILE A 170 -4.53 -2.31 2.90
C ILE A 170 -4.31 -0.80 2.85
N ASP A 171 -5.38 -0.07 2.59
CA ASP A 171 -5.36 1.39 2.49
C ASP A 171 -4.95 2.00 3.83
N CYS A 172 -4.06 2.99 3.77
CA CYS A 172 -3.47 3.62 4.95
C CYS A 172 -2.67 2.70 5.88
N GLY A 173 -2.51 1.42 5.56
CA GLY A 173 -1.77 0.42 6.32
C GLY A 173 -2.47 -0.04 7.60
N ILE A 174 -1.78 -0.87 8.38
CA ILE A 174 -2.25 -1.37 9.69
C ILE A 174 -1.87 -0.37 10.80
N HIS A 175 -2.85 0.00 11.61
CA HIS A 175 -2.72 0.92 12.73
C HIS A 175 -2.89 0.17 14.05
N VAL A 176 -1.93 0.31 14.95
CA VAL A 176 -2.05 -0.17 16.33
C VAL A 176 -1.68 0.98 17.25
N MET A 177 -2.45 1.19 18.31
CA MET A 177 -2.15 2.20 19.32
C MET A 177 -0.78 1.92 19.96
N ARG A 178 0.05 2.96 20.13
CA ARG A 178 1.45 2.80 20.61
C ARG A 178 1.61 1.99 21.90
N PRO A 179 0.76 2.13 22.94
CA PRO A 179 0.88 1.34 24.17
C PRO A 179 0.74 -0.18 23.94
N TYR A 180 0.15 -0.59 22.81
CA TYR A 180 -0.12 -1.99 22.48
C TYR A 180 0.85 -2.53 21.42
N TRP A 181 1.87 -1.77 21.02
CA TRP A 181 2.90 -2.25 20.12
C TRP A 181 3.63 -3.46 20.71
N ARG A 182 4.16 -4.31 19.82
CA ARG A 182 4.86 -5.56 20.17
C ARG A 182 3.97 -6.64 20.83
N ARG A 183 2.64 -6.45 20.88
CA ARG A 183 1.65 -7.47 21.30
C ARG A 183 1.03 -8.27 20.15
N ARG A 184 1.68 -8.27 18.97
CA ARG A 184 1.25 -8.94 17.72
C ARG A 184 -0.19 -8.66 17.22
N ILE A 185 -0.82 -7.58 17.68
CA ILE A 185 -2.15 -7.14 17.19
C ILE A 185 -2.14 -6.86 15.68
N GLY A 186 -1.08 -6.21 15.17
CA GLY A 186 -0.98 -5.96 13.73
C GLY A 186 -0.90 -7.24 12.90
N THR A 187 -0.26 -8.28 13.44
CA THR A 187 -0.20 -9.61 12.81
C THR A 187 -1.56 -10.30 12.85
N ALA A 188 -2.32 -10.17 13.96
CA ALA A 188 -3.70 -10.66 14.02
C ALA A 188 -4.59 -9.98 12.96
N LEU A 189 -4.50 -8.65 12.82
CA LEU A 189 -5.21 -7.92 11.75
C LEU A 189 -4.80 -8.42 10.36
N LEU A 190 -3.50 -8.63 10.12
CA LEU A 190 -3.03 -9.15 8.84
C LEU A 190 -3.54 -10.57 8.54
N ALA A 191 -3.55 -11.47 9.54
CA ALA A 191 -4.13 -12.81 9.42
C ALA A 191 -5.60 -12.73 8.99
N GLU A 192 -6.38 -11.88 9.65
CA GLU A 192 -7.80 -11.74 9.34
C GLU A 192 -8.04 -11.10 7.97
N ILE A 193 -7.21 -10.14 7.56
CA ILE A 193 -7.25 -9.57 6.20
C ILE A 193 -6.98 -10.65 5.16
N LEU A 194 -5.96 -11.50 5.34
CA LEU A 194 -5.66 -12.60 4.43
C LEU A 194 -6.84 -13.58 4.34
N ARG A 195 -7.43 -13.94 5.48
CA ARG A 195 -8.60 -14.83 5.56
C ARG A 195 -9.82 -14.24 4.84
N LEU A 196 -10.14 -12.97 5.09
CA LEU A 196 -11.26 -12.28 4.46
C LEU A 196 -11.04 -12.12 2.96
N ALA A 197 -9.87 -11.66 2.53
CA ALA A 197 -9.53 -11.51 1.12
C ALA A 197 -9.67 -12.85 0.38
N LYS A 198 -9.18 -13.96 0.97
CA LYS A 198 -9.39 -15.31 0.42
C LYS A 198 -10.87 -15.65 0.25
N SER A 199 -11.69 -15.39 1.28
CA SER A 199 -13.13 -15.66 1.24
C SER A 199 -13.88 -14.83 0.19
N MET A 200 -13.33 -13.65 -0.16
CA MET A 200 -13.84 -12.77 -1.20
C MET A 200 -13.30 -13.12 -2.60
N GLY A 201 -12.56 -14.21 -2.73
CA GLY A 201 -12.00 -14.68 -4.01
C GLY A 201 -10.69 -13.99 -4.43
N ALA A 202 -10.09 -13.18 -3.56
CA ALA A 202 -8.78 -12.61 -3.85
C ALA A 202 -7.68 -13.67 -3.78
N HIS A 203 -6.72 -13.59 -4.69
CA HIS A 203 -5.49 -14.37 -4.62
C HIS A 203 -4.39 -13.66 -3.81
N ARG A 204 -4.51 -12.34 -3.66
CA ARG A 204 -3.45 -11.49 -3.12
C ARG A 204 -4.02 -10.30 -2.36
N ILE A 205 -3.23 -9.82 -1.40
CA ILE A 205 -3.41 -8.50 -0.78
C ILE A 205 -2.14 -7.67 -0.97
N SER A 206 -2.26 -6.35 -0.90
CA SER A 206 -1.11 -5.45 -0.99
C SER A 206 -1.08 -4.42 0.13
N VAL A 207 0.08 -3.80 0.37
CA VAL A 207 0.15 -2.55 1.13
C VAL A 207 1.17 -1.62 0.50
N VAL A 208 0.83 -0.33 0.49
CA VAL A 208 1.74 0.74 0.10
C VAL A 208 2.05 1.62 1.29
N ARG A 209 3.34 1.89 1.51
CA ARG A 209 3.78 2.83 2.54
C ARG A 209 4.63 3.92 1.92
N VAL A 210 4.11 5.15 1.90
CA VAL A 210 4.87 6.34 1.53
C VAL A 210 5.75 6.78 2.70
N PHE A 211 7.01 7.06 2.40
CA PHE A 211 7.96 7.51 3.42
C PHE A 211 7.86 9.02 3.57
N ARG A 212 8.06 9.51 4.80
CA ARG A 212 8.06 10.96 5.08
C ARG A 212 9.31 11.67 4.55
N SER A 213 10.38 10.91 4.31
CA SER A 213 11.60 11.37 3.67
C SER A 213 12.17 10.25 2.80
N VAL A 214 13.00 10.58 1.80
CA VAL A 214 13.63 9.58 0.92
C VAL A 214 14.44 8.54 1.73
N LYS A 215 15.12 8.98 2.80
CA LYS A 215 15.88 8.11 3.70
C LYS A 215 15.01 7.27 4.63
N GLY A 216 13.75 7.67 4.84
CA GLY A 216 12.85 7.09 5.82
C GLY A 216 13.06 7.67 7.22
N THR A 217 11.96 7.84 7.95
CA THR A 217 12.00 8.17 9.39
C THR A 217 12.02 6.89 10.22
N ALA A 218 12.37 6.97 11.51
CA ALA A 218 12.28 5.82 12.42
C ALA A 218 10.87 5.19 12.44
N GLY A 219 9.82 6.01 12.28
CA GLY A 219 8.45 5.51 12.16
C GLY A 219 8.18 4.76 10.86
N ASP A 220 8.79 5.18 9.75
CA ASP A 220 8.67 4.47 8.46
C ASP A 220 9.41 3.14 8.51
N MET A 221 10.61 3.12 9.10
CA MET A 221 11.40 1.89 9.26
C MET A 221 10.68 0.87 10.15
N ARG A 222 10.08 1.29 11.27
CA ARG A 222 9.28 0.39 12.12
C ARG A 222 8.08 -0.22 11.39
N ALA A 223 7.37 0.57 10.58
CA ALA A 223 6.24 0.05 9.81
C ALA A 223 6.70 -0.96 8.74
N VAL A 224 7.80 -0.64 8.05
CA VAL A 224 8.45 -1.53 7.06
C VAL A 224 8.91 -2.84 7.69
N GLU A 225 9.58 -2.78 8.84
CA GLU A 225 10.03 -3.96 9.58
C GLU A 225 8.87 -4.86 9.98
N PHE A 226 7.74 -4.30 10.43
CA PHE A 226 6.53 -5.06 10.69
C PHE A 226 6.07 -5.83 9.45
N TYR A 227 5.94 -5.17 8.30
CA TYR A 227 5.50 -5.86 7.08
C TYR A 227 6.51 -6.91 6.63
N ARG A 228 7.80 -6.59 6.59
CA ARG A 228 8.87 -7.54 6.21
C ARG A 228 8.88 -8.77 7.12
N ALA A 229 8.69 -8.59 8.43
CA ALA A 229 8.66 -9.67 9.41
C ALA A 229 7.46 -10.61 9.19
N ASN A 230 6.37 -10.11 8.60
CA ASN A 230 5.22 -10.92 8.20
C ASN A 230 5.36 -11.50 6.76
N ASN A 231 6.59 -11.59 6.24
CA ASN A 231 6.94 -12.40 5.07
C ASN A 231 6.11 -12.19 3.78
N PRO A 232 6.07 -10.96 3.23
CA PRO A 232 5.49 -10.72 1.90
C PRO A 232 6.24 -11.47 0.82
N CYS A 233 5.51 -12.05 -0.13
CA CYS A 233 6.07 -12.76 -1.28
C CYS A 233 6.69 -11.82 -2.31
N VAL A 234 6.23 -10.57 -2.39
CA VAL A 234 6.80 -9.53 -3.26
C VAL A 234 7.19 -8.31 -2.43
N LYS A 235 8.43 -7.83 -2.62
CA LYS A 235 9.03 -6.71 -1.90
C LYS A 235 9.63 -5.70 -2.85
N MET A 236 8.96 -4.56 -3.02
CA MET A 236 9.38 -3.51 -3.94
C MET A 236 9.62 -2.19 -3.21
N SER A 237 10.66 -1.47 -3.64
CA SER A 237 10.81 -0.05 -3.41
C SER A 237 10.26 0.71 -4.62
N VAL A 238 9.57 1.82 -4.36
CA VAL A 238 9.05 2.72 -5.39
C VAL A 238 9.63 4.11 -5.17
N TYR A 239 10.18 4.70 -6.22
CA TYR A 239 10.82 6.00 -6.18
C TYR A 239 10.24 6.93 -7.24
N ARG A 240 10.26 8.24 -6.96
CA ARG A 240 10.10 9.25 -8.00
C ARG A 240 11.47 9.81 -8.34
N ILE A 241 11.87 9.63 -9.60
CA ILE A 241 13.13 10.17 -10.12
C ILE A 241 12.96 11.69 -10.27
N LYS A 242 13.97 12.46 -9.86
CA LYS A 242 14.00 13.91 -10.06
C LYS A 242 13.94 14.21 -11.56
N SER A 243 13.10 15.17 -11.92
CA SER A 243 13.04 15.70 -13.28
C SER A 243 14.26 16.55 -13.61
#